data_AF-A0A7W1ABE8-F1
#
_entry.id   AF-A0A7W1ABE8-F1
#
_cell.length_a   1.000
_cell.length_b   1.000
_cell.length_c   1.000
_cell.angle_alpha   90.00
_cell.angle_beta   90.00
_cell.angle_gamma   90.00
#
_symmetry.space_group_name_H-M   'P 1'
#
loop_
_entity.id
_entity.type
_entity.pdbx_description
1 polymer ?
#
loop_
_entity_poly.entity_id
_entity_poly.type
_entity_poly.pdbx_seq_one_letter_code
_entity_poly.pdbx_strand_id
1 'polypeptide(L)' 'MNFVQLADAAEFLKRAEPLLLADEARHNLILGLAGTLRDQPGVYLDYGLWVVEDAGGAVGAALRTRPFNLVLAQGSD' A
#
# COMPACT_ATOMS: atom_id res chain seq x y z
N MET A 1 -1.13 16.83 -5.32
CA MET A 1 -0.65 15.43 -5.38
C MET A 1 0.78 15.34 -4.89
N ASN A 2 1.00 14.62 -3.80
CA ASN A 2 2.30 14.32 -3.21
C ASN A 2 2.55 12.80 -3.27
N PHE A 3 3.77 12.40 -3.62
CA PHE A 3 4.17 11.00 -3.68
C PHE A 3 5.10 10.68 -2.51
N VAL A 4 4.77 9.64 -1.75
CA VAL A 4 5.53 9.22 -0.57
C VAL A 4 5.89 7.74 -0.69
N GLN A 5 7.18 7.45 -0.60
CA GLN A 5 7.65 6.09 -0.35
C GLN A 5 7.81 5.87 1.15
N LEU A 6 7.27 4.76 1.65
CA LEU A 6 7.29 4.40 3.06
C LEU A 6 8.19 3.18 3.28
N ALA A 7 8.83 3.15 4.45
CA ALA A 7 9.66 2.02 4.89
C ALA A 7 8.90 1.07 5.83
N ASP A 8 7.80 1.53 6.44
CA ASP A 8 7.04 0.79 7.44
C ASP A 8 5.63 0.44 6.96
N ALA A 9 5.25 -0.83 7.15
CA ALA A 9 3.97 -1.35 6.69
C ALA A 9 2.78 -0.86 7.54
N ALA A 10 2.98 -0.60 8.84
CA ALA A 10 1.93 -0.05 9.69
C ALA A 10 1.62 1.41 9.31
N GLU A 11 2.65 2.20 9.02
CA GLU A 11 2.49 3.56 8.51
C GLU A 11 1.81 3.57 7.13
N PHE A 12 2.19 2.65 6.23
CA PHE A 12 1.52 2.50 4.94
C PHE A 12 0.03 2.20 5.10
N LEU A 13 -0.32 1.22 5.94
CA LEU A 13 -1.72 0.88 6.20
C LEU A 13 -2.50 2.07 6.75
N LYS A 14 -1.94 2.79 7.73
CA LYS A 14 -2.58 3.97 8.33
C LYS A 14 -2.84 5.08 7.31
N ARG A 15 -1.86 5.38 6.45
CA ARG A 15 -1.99 6.46 5.46
C ARG A 15 -2.91 6.09 4.29
N ALA A 16 -2.89 4.83 3.86
CA ALA A 16 -3.69 4.35 2.75
C ALA A 16 -5.10 3.91 3.16
N GLU A 17 -5.41 3.81 4.46
CA GLU A 17 -6.67 3.28 5.01
C GLU A 17 -7.94 3.83 4.32
N PRO A 18 -8.12 5.16 4.16
CA PRO A 18 -9.35 5.68 3.55
C PRO A 18 -9.56 5.20 2.11
N LEU A 19 -8.47 5.01 1.35
CA LEU A 19 -8.52 4.51 -0.02
C LEU A 19 -8.77 3.00 -0.04
N LEU A 20 -8.01 2.25 0.75
CA LEU A 20 -8.04 0.78 0.71
C LEU A 20 -9.36 0.23 1.23
N LEU A 21 -9.92 0.82 2.29
CA LEU A 21 -11.17 0.37 2.88
C LEU A 21 -12.42 0.85 2.14
N ALA A 22 -12.30 1.85 1.25
CA ALA A 22 -13.43 2.28 0.42
C ALA A 22 -13.93 1.17 -0.53
N ASP A 23 -13.05 0.23 -0.90
CA ASP A 23 -13.40 -1.01 -1.61
C ASP A 23 -12.47 -2.16 -1.17
N GLU A 24 -12.66 -2.59 0.08
CA GLU A 24 -11.80 -3.58 0.74
C GLU A 24 -11.63 -4.86 -0.09
N ALA A 25 -12.70 -5.33 -0.73
CA ALA A 25 -12.68 -6.55 -1.53
C ALA A 25 -11.77 -6.40 -2.76
N ARG A 26 -11.79 -5.25 -3.45
CA ARG A 26 -10.87 -4.97 -4.57
C ARG A 26 -9.42 -4.84 -4.10
N HIS A 27 -9.21 -4.30 -2.90
CA HIS A 27 -7.88 -4.02 -2.35
C HIS A 27 -7.34 -5.14 -1.44
N ASN A 28 -8.02 -6.29 -1.39
CA ASN A 28 -7.71 -7.40 -0.48
C ASN A 28 -6.25 -7.88 -0.57
N LEU A 29 -5.65 -7.88 -1.77
CA LEU A 29 -4.27 -8.31 -1.97
C LEU A 29 -3.28 -7.32 -1.34
N ILE A 30 -3.49 -6.01 -1.53
CA ILE A 30 -2.66 -4.98 -0.88
C ILE A 30 -2.81 -5.07 0.63
N LEU A 31 -4.04 -5.18 1.14
CA LEU A 31 -4.32 -5.28 2.57
C LEU A 31 -3.67 -6.52 3.19
N GLY A 32 -3.77 -7.67 2.53
CA GLY A 32 -3.16 -8.92 2.98
C GLY A 32 -1.63 -8.88 2.98
N LEU A 33 -1.01 -8.36 1.92
CA LEU A 33 0.45 -8.23 1.84
C LEU A 33 1.00 -7.22 2.86
N ALA A 34 0.37 -6.05 3.00
CA ALA A 34 0.78 -5.05 3.97
C ALA A 34 0.57 -5.54 5.42
N GLY A 35 -0.53 -6.25 5.69
CA GLY A 35 -0.75 -6.92 6.97
C GLY A 35 0.33 -7.97 7.27
N THR A 36 0.73 -8.75 6.26
CA THR A 36 1.82 -9.73 6.38
C THR A 36 3.16 -9.04 6.68
N LEU A 37 3.48 -7.93 6.00
CA LEU A 37 4.71 -7.18 6.25
C LEU A 37 4.74 -6.57 7.66
N ARG A 38 3.59 -6.11 8.18
CA ARG A 38 3.45 -5.59 9.54
C ARG A 38 3.66 -6.68 10.59
N ASP A 39 2.96 -7.81 10.43
CA ASP A 39 2.90 -8.85 11.46
C ASP A 39 4.05 -9.87 11.36
N GLN A 40 4.63 -10.02 10.17
CA GLN A 40 5.69 -10.98 9.84
C GLN A 40 6.74 -10.37 8.88
N PRO A 41 7.50 -9.35 9.32
CA PRO A 41 8.42 -8.58 8.46
C PRO A 41 9.54 -9.41 7.81
N GLY A 42 9.80 -10.63 8.29
CA GLY A 42 10.80 -11.55 7.73
C GLY A 42 10.35 -12.34 6.49
N VAL A 43 9.05 -12.34 6.15
CA VAL A 43 8.53 -13.15 5.02
C VAL A 43 8.97 -12.57 3.67
N TYR A 44 8.92 -11.25 3.53
CA TYR A 44 9.41 -10.54 2.36
C TYR A 44 10.46 -9.54 2.80
N LEU A 45 11.73 -9.87 2.58
CA LEU A 45 12.85 -8.99 2.94
C LEU A 45 12.99 -7.80 1.98
N ASP A 46 12.42 -7.94 0.78
CA ASP A 46 12.60 -6.98 -0.30
C ASP A 46 11.24 -6.48 -0.82
N TYR A 47 10.85 -5.30 -0.36
CA TYR A 47 9.56 -4.71 -0.70
C TYR A 47 9.64 -3.20 -0.96
N GLY A 48 8.55 -2.63 -1.44
CA GLY A 48 8.35 -1.19 -1.54
C GLY A 48 6.89 -0.84 -1.31
N LEU A 49 6.67 0.28 -0.65
CA LEU A 49 5.37 0.80 -0.23
C LEU A 49 5.26 2.25 -0.68
N TRP A 50 4.19 2.58 -1.39
CA TRP A 50 3.99 3.93 -1.91
C TRP A 50 2.56 4.40 -1.76
N VAL A 51 2.40 5.68 -1.40
CA VAL A 51 1.10 6.36 -1.32
C VAL A 51 1.17 7.65 -2.13
N VAL A 52 0.10 7.94 -2.85
CA VAL A 52 -0.16 9.24 -3.47
C VAL A 52 -1.24 9.94 -2.66
N GLU A 53 -0.94 11.13 -2.15
CA GLU A 53 -1.84 11.93 -1.33
C GLU A 53 -2.29 13.18 -2.11
N ASP A 54 -3.58 13.51 -2.05
CA ASP A 54 -4.13 14.75 -2.58
C ASP A 54 -5.29 15.25 -1.73
N ALA A 55 -5.44 16.58 -1.62
CA ALA A 55 -6.51 17.25 -0.88
C ALA A 55 -6.83 16.67 0.52
N GLY A 56 -5.84 16.11 1.21
CA GLY A 56 -5.97 15.56 2.58
C GLY A 56 -6.28 14.06 2.67
N GLY A 57 -6.25 13.32 1.57
CA GLY A 57 -6.46 11.86 1.58
C GLY A 57 -5.58 11.10 0.56
N ALA A 58 -5.46 9.79 0.77
CA ALA A 58 -4.82 8.92 -0.20
C ALA A 58 -5.70 8.78 -1.44
N VAL A 59 -5.13 9.08 -2.62
CA VAL A 59 -5.77 8.94 -3.94
C VAL A 59 -5.14 7.80 -4.76
N GLY A 60 -4.02 7.26 -4.30
CA GLY A 60 -3.36 6.10 -4.88
C GLY A 60 -2.51 5.38 -3.84
N ALA A 61 -2.39 4.06 -3.99
CA ALA A 61 -1.50 3.24 -3.18
C ALA A 61 -0.92 2.12 -4.04
N ALA A 62 0.34 1.80 -3.77
CA ALA A 62 1.05 0.72 -4.45
C ALA A 62 1.92 -0.06 -3.47
N LEU A 63 2.00 -1.37 -3.70
CA LEU A 63 2.85 -2.28 -2.93
C LEU A 63 3.52 -3.25 -3.87
N ARG A 64 4.81 -3.53 -3.64
CA ARG A 64 5.53 -4.60 -4.32
C ARG A 64 6.33 -5.40 -3.32
N THR A 65 6.18 -6.72 -3.33
CA THR A 65 7.11 -7.67 -2.72
C THR A 65 7.91 -8.32 -3.84
N ARG A 66 9.22 -8.08 -3.91
CA ARG A 66 10.05 -8.58 -5.01
C ARG A 66 10.27 -10.09 -4.87
N PRO A 67 10.32 -10.84 -5.99
CA PRO A 67 10.38 -10.39 -7.39
C PRO A 67 9.01 -10.13 -8.06
N PHE A 68 7.90 -10.25 -7.34
CA PHE A 68 6.55 -10.19 -7.90
C PHE A 68 6.18 -8.81 -8.46
N ASN A 69 5.09 -8.77 -9.22
CA ASN A 69 4.59 -7.55 -9.87
C ASN A 69 4.11 -6.51 -8.85
N LEU A 70 4.11 -5.25 -9.27
CA LEU A 70 3.53 -4.15 -8.51
C LEU A 70 2.01 -4.34 -8.44
N VAL A 71 1.43 -4.21 -7.24
CA VAL A 71 -0.01 -4.15 -7.04
C VAL A 71 -0.40 -2.69 -6.85
N LEU A 72 -1.44 -2.25 -7.57
CA LEU A 72 -1.97 -0.89 -7.52
C LEU A 72 -3.40 -0.94 -6.96
N ALA A 73 -3.70 -0.10 -5.98
CA ALA A 73 -5.07 0.07 -5.48
C ALA A 73 -5.91 0.85 -6.50
N GLN A 74 -5.37 1.97 -6.96
CA GLN A 74 -5.97 2.82 -7.97
C GLN A 74 -4.89 3.61 -8.69
N GLY A 75 -5.05 3.75 -10.00
CA GLY A 75 -4.32 4.71 -10.83
C GLY A 75 -5.33 5.67 -11.44
N SER A 76 -4.98 6.95 -11.55
CA SER A 76 -5.64 7.86 -12.49
C SER A 76 -4.95 7.75 -13.84
N ASP A 77 -5.71 7.85 -14.92
CA ASP A 77 -5.16 8.16 -16.25
C ASP A 77 -4.55 9.57 -16.28
#